data_AF-A0A502L470-F1
#
_entry.id   AF-A0A502L470-F1
#
_cell.length_a   1.000
_cell.length_b   1.000
_cell.length_c   1.000
_cell.angle_alpha   90.00
_cell.angle_beta   90.00
_cell.angle_gamma   90.00
#
_symmetry.space_group_name_H-M   'P 1'
#
loop_
_entity.id
_entity.type
_entity.pdbx_description
1 polymer ?
#
loop_
_entity_poly.entity_id
_entity_poly.type
_entity_poly.pdbx_seq_one_letter_code
_entity_poly.pdbx_strand_id
1 'polypeptide(L)'
;MTKAIEQQLIENISIILKKSLSADATLADLREQKKASFEAIFKKDSGFQCSANTFQPYVEEVADDLLKWQANKDQQILIALVKKIEQLFTVLGNLEQSYSE
;
A
#
# COMPACT_ATOMS: atom_id res chain seq x y z
N MET A 1 -11.85 17.31 15.28
CA MET A 1 -12.03 16.74 13.93
C MET A 1 -10.79 15.97 13.46
N THR A 2 -9.58 16.53 13.56
CA THR A 2 -8.34 15.88 13.09
C THR A 2 -7.99 14.53 13.72
N LYS A 3 -8.35 14.31 15.01
CA LYS A 3 -8.12 13.02 15.70
C LYS A 3 -8.86 11.84 15.07
N ALA A 4 -10.10 12.06 14.60
CA ALA A 4 -10.90 11.00 13.97
C ALA A 4 -10.31 10.59 12.61
N ILE A 5 -9.85 11.58 11.83
CA ILE A 5 -9.17 11.34 10.55
C ILE A 5 -7.86 10.58 10.77
N GLU A 6 -7.06 11.02 11.74
CA GLU A 6 -5.79 10.38 12.08
C GLU A 6 -5.97 8.92 12.51
N GLN A 7 -6.97 8.65 13.35
CA GLN A 7 -7.29 7.29 13.77
C GLN A 7 -7.71 6.41 12.59
N GLN A 8 -8.54 6.93 11.69
CA GLN A 8 -8.96 6.20 10.49
C GLN A 8 -7.78 5.87 9.57
N LEU A 9 -6.83 6.80 9.40
CA LEU A 9 -5.62 6.56 8.62
C LEU A 9 -4.76 5.45 9.24
N ILE A 10 -4.54 5.49 10.56
CA ILE A 10 -3.77 4.47 11.28
C ILE A 10 -4.43 3.09 11.15
N GLU A 11 -5.76 3.02 11.30
CA GLU A 11 -6.50 1.78 11.17
C GLU A 11 -6.40 1.21 9.75
N ASN A 12 -6.59 2.05 8.74
CA ASN A 12 -6.47 1.66 7.33
C ASN A 12 -5.05 1.15 7.00
N ILE A 13 -4.01 1.84 7.47
CA ILE A 13 -2.61 1.42 7.26
C ILE A 13 -2.33 0.11 7.97
N SER A 14 -2.88 -0.11 9.17
CA SER A 14 -2.74 -1.38 9.90
C SER A 14 -3.38 -2.55 9.16
N ILE A 15 -4.53 -2.33 8.50
CA ILE A 15 -5.19 -3.34 7.66
C ILE A 15 -4.35 -3.61 6.42
N ILE A 16 -3.87 -2.57 5.74
CA ILE A 16 -2.99 -2.68 4.58
C ILE A 16 -1.72 -3.46 4.93
N LEU A 17 -1.08 -3.17 6.07
CA LEU A 17 0.11 -3.88 6.53
C LEU A 17 -0.16 -5.38 6.64
N LYS A 18 -1.25 -5.78 7.32
CA LYS A 18 -1.60 -7.20 7.44
C LYS A 18 -1.84 -7.87 6.09
N LYS A 19 -2.61 -7.22 5.20
CA LYS A 19 -2.90 -7.72 3.85
C LYS A 19 -1.66 -7.79 2.96
N SER A 20 -0.75 -6.84 3.10
CA SER A 20 0.50 -6.78 2.34
C SER A 20 1.42 -7.97 2.64
N LEU A 21 1.46 -8.42 3.90
CA LEU A 21 2.26 -9.59 4.29
C LEU A 21 1.75 -10.88 3.63
N SER A 22 0.43 -11.09 3.63
CA SER A 22 -0.16 -12.23 2.92
C SER A 22 0.05 -12.13 1.41
N ALA A 23 -0.15 -10.95 0.85
CA ALA A 23 0.04 -10.69 -0.58
C ALA A 23 1.49 -10.94 -1.02
N ASP A 24 2.48 -10.52 -0.24
CA ASP A 24 3.90 -10.74 -0.52
C ASP A 24 4.27 -12.23 -0.47
N ALA A 25 3.70 -12.99 0.48
CA ALA A 25 3.86 -14.44 0.51
C ALA A 25 3.27 -15.10 -0.75
N THR A 26 2.08 -14.69 -1.17
CA THR A 26 1.45 -15.17 -2.41
C THR A 26 2.30 -14.83 -3.64
N LEU A 27 2.82 -13.60 -3.73
CA LEU A 27 3.71 -13.20 -4.82
C LEU A 27 5.01 -14.02 -4.87
N ALA A 28 5.56 -14.38 -3.70
CA ALA A 28 6.74 -15.24 -3.63
C ALA A 28 6.44 -16.64 -4.20
N ASP A 29 5.33 -17.27 -3.80
CA ASP A 29 4.91 -18.59 -4.31
C ASP A 29 4.71 -18.58 -5.83
N LEU A 30 4.08 -17.53 -6.38
CA LEU A 30 3.85 -17.42 -7.82
C LEU A 30 5.13 -17.24 -8.65
N ARG A 31 6.12 -16.57 -8.07
CA ARG A 31 7.45 -16.43 -8.68
C ARG A 31 8.17 -17.76 -8.72
N GLU A 32 8.10 -18.53 -7.63
CA GLU A 32 8.66 -19.88 -7.58
C GLU A 32 8.01 -20.78 -8.62
N GLN A 33 6.70 -20.64 -8.83
CA GLN A 33 5.96 -21.34 -9.88
C GLN A 33 6.24 -20.83 -11.30
N LYS A 34 7.13 -19.82 -11.48
CA LYS A 34 7.42 -19.11 -12.75
C LYS A 34 6.17 -18.58 -13.48
N LYS A 35 5.07 -18.39 -12.76
CA LYS A 35 3.80 -17.92 -13.33
C LYS A 35 3.76 -16.41 -13.52
N ALA A 36 4.68 -15.67 -12.90
CA ALA A 36 4.75 -14.23 -13.06
C ALA A 36 6.16 -13.65 -12.83
N SER A 37 6.52 -12.64 -13.63
CA SER A 37 7.68 -11.78 -13.43
C SER A 37 7.19 -10.34 -13.25
N PHE A 38 6.88 -9.97 -12.01
CA PHE A 38 6.51 -8.60 -11.66
C PHE A 38 7.79 -7.78 -11.43
N GLU A 39 8.03 -6.77 -12.26
CA GLU A 39 9.11 -5.81 -12.06
C GLU A 39 8.80 -4.81 -10.94
N ALA A 40 7.52 -4.37 -10.85
CA ALA A 40 7.02 -3.51 -9.80
C ALA A 40 5.52 -3.75 -9.57
N ILE A 41 5.04 -3.58 -8.33
CA ILE A 41 3.61 -3.63 -8.00
C ILE A 41 2.87 -2.44 -8.61
N PHE A 42 3.45 -1.24 -8.47
CA PHE A 42 2.89 -0.01 -8.97
C PHE A 42 3.74 0.56 -10.10
N LYS A 43 3.07 1.19 -11.07
CA LYS A 43 3.74 1.95 -12.15
C LYS A 43 4.35 3.23 -11.58
N LYS A 44 5.32 3.82 -12.29
CA LYS A 44 6.00 5.07 -11.87
C LYS A 44 5.07 6.29 -11.77
N ASP A 45 3.90 6.26 -12.41
CA ASP A 45 2.88 7.31 -12.39
C ASP A 45 1.84 7.14 -11.26
N SER A 46 1.98 6.09 -10.43
CA SER A 46 1.08 5.80 -9.30
C SER A 46 1.11 6.86 -8.20
N GLY A 47 2.20 7.64 -8.12
CA GLY A 47 2.43 8.61 -7.05
C GLY A 47 3.27 8.08 -5.89
N PHE A 48 3.69 6.81 -5.95
CA PHE A 48 4.72 6.26 -5.06
C PHE A 48 6.13 6.68 -5.52
N GLN A 49 7.02 6.89 -4.56
CA GLN A 49 8.43 7.19 -4.82
C GLN A 49 9.25 5.92 -4.93
N CYS A 50 8.89 4.88 -4.18
CA CYS A 50 9.51 3.58 -4.28
C CYS A 50 9.01 2.81 -5.52
N SER A 51 9.88 1.92 -6.02
CA SER A 51 9.55 0.97 -7.09
C SER A 51 10.03 -0.40 -6.63
N ALA A 52 9.13 -1.14 -6.02
CA ALA A 52 9.38 -2.49 -5.52
C ALA A 52 8.43 -3.50 -6.16
N ASN A 53 8.87 -4.74 -6.20
CA ASN A 53 8.06 -5.86 -6.65
C ASN A 53 7.31 -6.54 -5.49
N THR A 54 7.40 -6.02 -4.28
CA THR A 54 6.64 -6.44 -3.09
C THR A 54 5.86 -5.26 -2.55
N PHE A 55 4.85 -5.51 -1.73
CA PHE A 55 4.01 -4.49 -1.13
C PHE A 55 4.69 -3.78 0.05
N GLN A 56 5.55 -4.46 0.82
CA GLN A 56 6.18 -3.85 2.02
C GLN A 56 6.76 -2.44 1.80
N PRO A 57 7.57 -2.17 0.76
CA PRO A 57 8.18 -0.85 0.58
C PRO A 57 7.15 0.27 0.35
N TYR A 58 6.01 -0.06 -0.27
CA TYR A 58 4.92 0.89 -0.47
C TYR A 58 4.15 1.15 0.83
N VAL A 59 4.02 0.14 1.71
CA VAL A 59 3.41 0.30 3.04
C VAL A 59 4.30 1.15 3.94
N GLU A 60 5.62 0.94 3.91
CA GLU A 60 6.59 1.77 4.62
C GLU A 60 6.50 3.24 4.17
N GLU A 61 6.44 3.49 2.86
CA GLU A 61 6.30 4.84 2.32
C GLU A 61 5.01 5.53 2.80
N VAL A 62 3.89 4.80 2.88
CA VAL A 62 2.61 5.32 3.40
C VAL A 62 2.68 5.60 4.90
N ALA A 63 3.37 4.76 5.67
CA ALA A 63 3.60 5.01 7.09
C ALA A 63 4.44 6.28 7.32
N ASP A 64 5.49 6.47 6.52
CA ASP A 64 6.32 7.68 6.55
C ASP A 64 5.51 8.94 6.18
N ASP A 65 4.65 8.84 5.16
CA ASP A 65 3.78 9.94 4.77
C ASP A 65 2.74 10.29 5.85
N LEU A 66 2.24 9.30 6.59
CA LEU A 66 1.40 9.54 7.76
C LEU A 66 2.16 10.35 8.83
N LEU A 67 3.41 9.99 9.13
CA LEU A 67 4.23 10.72 10.11
C LEU A 67 4.48 12.16 9.66
N LYS A 68 4.81 12.38 8.38
CA LYS A 68 4.97 13.72 7.79
C LYS A 68 3.68 14.53 7.88
N TRP A 69 2.54 13.90 7.61
CA TRP A 69 1.24 14.54 7.75
C TRP A 69 0.94 14.87 9.22
N GLN A 70 1.23 13.99 10.17
CA GLN A 70 1.01 14.24 11.59
C GLN A 70 1.82 15.44 12.09
N ALA A 71 3.04 15.63 11.59
CA ALA A 71 3.90 16.76 11.94
C ALA A 71 3.42 18.10 11.36
N ASN A 72 3.06 18.12 10.07
CA ASN A 72 2.78 19.37 9.35
C ASN A 72 1.29 19.69 9.19
N LYS A 73 0.43 18.66 9.30
CA LYS A 73 -1.02 18.69 9.04
C LYS A 73 -1.38 19.31 7.68
N ASP A 74 -0.49 19.19 6.70
CA ASP A 74 -0.65 19.71 5.34
C ASP A 74 -1.73 18.95 4.56
N GLN A 75 -2.63 19.68 3.91
CA GLN A 75 -3.73 19.11 3.13
C GLN A 75 -3.25 18.34 1.88
N GLN A 76 -2.19 18.79 1.22
CA GLN A 76 -1.63 18.11 0.06
C GLN A 76 -1.05 16.74 0.44
N ILE A 77 -0.35 16.65 1.59
CA ILE A 77 0.13 15.38 2.12
C ILE A 77 -1.05 14.45 2.43
N LEU A 78 -2.12 14.97 3.03
CA LEU A 78 -3.33 14.17 3.30
C LEU A 78 -3.94 13.60 2.02
N ILE A 79 -4.10 14.43 0.98
CA ILE A 79 -4.67 14.00 -0.31
C ILE A 79 -3.80 12.93 -0.94
N ALA A 80 -2.47 13.10 -0.94
CA ALA A 80 -1.54 12.11 -1.48
C ALA A 80 -1.60 10.79 -0.69
N LEU A 81 -1.62 10.88 0.64
CA LEU A 81 -1.69 9.72 1.54
C LEU A 81 -2.96 8.90 1.30
N VAL A 82 -4.13 9.56 1.25
CA VAL A 82 -5.41 8.88 1.01
C VAL A 82 -5.43 8.19 -0.35
N LYS A 83 -4.88 8.81 -1.41
CA LYS A 83 -4.76 8.18 -2.74
C LYS A 83 -3.89 6.93 -2.72
N LYS A 84 -2.74 6.96 -2.00
CA LYS A 84 -1.87 5.79 -1.87
C LYS A 84 -2.55 4.66 -1.11
N ILE A 85 -3.28 4.98 -0.03
CA ILE A 85 -4.08 4.00 0.74
C ILE A 85 -5.15 3.35 -0.16
N GLU A 86 -5.89 4.15 -0.93
CA GLU A 86 -6.89 3.66 -1.88
C GLU A 86 -6.26 2.70 -2.90
N GLN A 87 -5.17 3.09 -3.55
CA GLN A 87 -4.47 2.25 -4.52
C GLN A 87 -3.99 0.93 -3.91
N LEU A 88 -3.45 0.95 -2.69
CA LEU A 88 -3.04 -0.26 -1.98
C LEU A 88 -4.23 -1.20 -1.74
N PHE A 89 -5.35 -0.68 -1.25
CA PHE A 89 -6.56 -1.50 -1.08
C PHE A 89 -7.07 -2.08 -2.39
N THR A 90 -7.09 -1.29 -3.48
CA THR A 90 -7.52 -1.79 -4.79
C THR A 90 -6.63 -2.92 -5.29
N VAL A 91 -5.31 -2.75 -5.25
CA VAL A 91 -4.39 -3.77 -5.76
C VAL A 91 -4.38 -5.01 -4.87
N LEU A 92 -4.40 -4.85 -3.55
CA LEU A 92 -4.50 -5.97 -2.60
C LEU A 92 -5.82 -6.74 -2.80
N GLY A 93 -6.94 -6.05 -2.96
CA GLY A 93 -8.24 -6.67 -3.21
C GLY A 93 -8.28 -7.43 -4.54
N ASN A 94 -7.73 -6.84 -5.61
CA ASN A 94 -7.64 -7.50 -6.92
C ASN A 94 -6.74 -8.74 -6.86
N LEU A 95 -5.65 -8.67 -6.12
CA LEU A 95 -4.75 -9.80 -5.89
C LEU A 95 -5.51 -10.92 -5.16
N GLU A 96 -6.15 -10.61 -4.02
CA GLU A 96 -6.94 -11.57 -3.24
C GLU A 96 -8.03 -12.26 -4.07
N GLN A 97 -8.74 -11.51 -4.93
CA GLN A 97 -9.76 -12.07 -5.84
C GLN A 97 -9.15 -13.00 -6.89
N SER A 98 -8.00 -12.63 -7.47
CA SER A 98 -7.36 -13.38 -8.57
C SER A 98 -6.83 -14.76 -8.16
N TYR A 99 -6.62 -15.02 -6.86
CA TYR A 99 -6.18 -16.32 -6.33
C TYR A 99 -7.27 -17.09 -5.61
N SER A 100 -8.46 -16.52 -5.46
CA SER A 100 -9.61 -17.18 -4.83
C SER A 100 -10.51 -17.92 -5.83
N GLU A 101 -10.21 -17.86 -7.13
CA GLU A 101 -10.83 -18.62 -8.22
C GLU A 101 -9.96 -19.83 -8.64
#